data_AF-A0A8J5XUQ8-F1
#
_entry.id   AF-A0A8J5XUQ8-F1
#
_cell.length_a   1.000
_cell.length_b   1.000
_cell.length_c   1.000
_cell.angle_alpha   90.00
_cell.angle_beta   90.00
_cell.angle_gamma   90.00
#
_symmetry.space_group_name_H-M   'P 1'
#
loop_
_entity.id
_entity.type
_entity.pdbx_description
1 polymer ?
#
loop_
_entity_poly.entity_id
_entity_poly.type
_entity_poly.pdbx_seq_one_letter_code
_entity_poly.pdbx_strand_id
1 'polypeptide(L)'
;MSSSYLPATTDSIAQALEAKTPSEAISIFYRVLENPASAPDALRIKEQAITNLSDLLRQENRAEDLRSLLTQLRPFFALIPKAKTAKIVRGIIDDVAKIPGTSDLQISLCKEVVQWTRAEKRTFLRQRVEAKLAALLMENKEYSEALNLLSGLIKEVRRLDDKLLLVDIDLLESKLHFSLRNLPKAKASLTAARTAANAIYVPPAQQGNIDLQSGILHAEEKDYKTAYSYFFEAFEAFNALEDPRAVFSLKYMLLCKIMVSQADDVASIISSKAGLQYVGPELDAMKAVADAHAKRSLKLFEIALRDFKAQLEEDPIVHRHLSSLYDTLLEQNLCRLIEPFSRVEIAHIAELIELPVDHVEKKLSQMILDKKFAGTLDQGAGCLVIFDDPKTDAIFPATLETISNIGKVVDSLYMSEVFEGYERQYCELSANLSRKCNSASAITDSEQKKQKFSEINSGIDEAEVLIRKMDLEARSLQPGVKASLLAKLREYKADLNKLKKEFKRISSPNAHDELLESGIADIHSVSAEQRDRLSMSVERLNQSSERIKESRRTVLETEELGISILEDLHQQRQTLLHAHNKLYDVDSAIDKSKKVLTTMSRRITKNKWIVISIIVALVLAIILILYYKISHG
;
A
#
# COMPACT_ATOMS: atom_id res chain seq x y z
N MET A 1 -61.45 -34.62 36.75
CA MET A 1 -61.38 -34.10 35.37
C MET A 1 -60.27 -33.06 35.33
N SER A 2 -59.03 -33.53 35.19
CA SER A 2 -57.82 -32.71 35.15
C SER A 2 -57.65 -32.17 33.73
N SER A 3 -57.77 -30.86 33.51
CA SER A 3 -57.43 -30.29 32.21
C SER A 3 -55.93 -30.52 31.98
N SER A 4 -55.60 -31.27 30.94
CA SER A 4 -54.23 -31.55 30.49
C SER A 4 -53.49 -30.30 29.97
N TYR A 5 -54.14 -29.14 30.02
CA TYR A 5 -53.64 -27.86 29.54
C TYR A 5 -53.85 -26.80 30.62
N LEU A 6 -52.85 -25.94 30.81
CA LEU A 6 -53.01 -24.72 31.60
C LEU A 6 -53.51 -23.59 30.70
N PRO A 7 -54.50 -22.79 31.13
CA PRO A 7 -54.90 -21.58 30.41
C PRO A 7 -53.68 -20.67 30.22
N ALA A 8 -53.47 -20.14 29.01
CA ALA A 8 -52.48 -19.09 28.78
C ALA A 8 -52.99 -17.78 29.38
N THR A 9 -52.96 -17.67 30.71
CA THR A 9 -53.30 -16.48 31.52
C THR A 9 -52.09 -15.97 32.28
N THR A 10 -52.09 -14.69 32.67
CA THR A 10 -51.01 -14.07 33.44
C THR A 10 -50.72 -14.82 34.76
N ASP A 11 -51.75 -15.44 35.34
CA ASP A 11 -51.66 -16.26 36.56
C ASP A 11 -50.86 -17.56 36.34
N SER A 12 -50.88 -18.12 35.12
CA SER A 12 -50.10 -19.32 34.77
C SER A 12 -48.60 -19.03 34.63
N ILE A 13 -48.25 -17.82 34.17
CA ILE A 13 -46.86 -17.34 34.16
C ILE A 13 -46.40 -17.06 35.59
N ALA A 14 -47.25 -16.48 36.44
CA ALA A 14 -46.94 -16.24 37.85
C ALA A 14 -46.72 -17.55 38.62
N GLN A 15 -47.56 -18.57 38.42
CA GLN A 15 -47.37 -19.91 39.01
C GLN A 15 -46.07 -20.59 38.56
N ALA A 16 -45.63 -20.35 37.32
CA ALA A 16 -44.38 -20.88 36.81
C ALA A 16 -43.15 -20.13 37.35
N LEU A 17 -43.29 -18.84 37.67
CA LEU A 17 -42.24 -18.01 38.30
C LEU A 17 -42.16 -18.21 39.83
N GLU A 18 -43.25 -18.60 40.48
CA GLU A 18 -43.34 -18.90 41.91
C GLU A 18 -42.90 -20.33 42.28
N ALA A 19 -42.64 -21.19 41.29
CA ALA A 19 -42.20 -22.56 41.50
C ALA A 19 -40.77 -22.61 42.08
N LYS A 20 -40.58 -23.38 43.16
CA LYS A 20 -39.30 -23.47 43.91
C LYS A 20 -38.19 -24.24 43.20
N THR A 21 -38.54 -25.05 42.19
CA THR A 21 -37.55 -25.80 41.40
C THR A 21 -37.65 -25.46 39.90
N PRO A 22 -36.51 -25.22 39.22
CA PRO A 22 -36.48 -24.86 37.80
C PRO A 22 -37.06 -25.96 36.89
N SER A 23 -37.00 -27.22 37.31
CA SER A 23 -37.61 -28.36 36.59
C SER A 23 -39.15 -28.35 36.60
N GLU A 24 -39.78 -27.93 37.71
CA GLU A 24 -41.24 -27.78 37.79
C GLU A 24 -41.71 -26.60 36.93
N ALA A 25 -40.99 -25.47 36.98
CA ALA A 25 -41.25 -24.30 36.14
C ALA A 25 -41.19 -24.65 34.64
N ILE A 26 -40.16 -25.41 34.21
CA ILE A 26 -40.03 -25.90 32.82
C ILE A 26 -41.25 -26.74 32.40
N SER A 27 -41.72 -27.65 33.27
CA SER A 27 -42.88 -28.49 32.97
C SER A 27 -44.20 -27.71 32.86
N ILE A 28 -44.35 -26.66 33.68
CA ILE A 28 -45.50 -25.76 33.66
C ILE A 28 -45.49 -24.93 32.37
N PHE A 29 -44.34 -24.42 31.95
CA PHE A 29 -44.21 -23.70 30.69
C PHE A 29 -44.49 -24.58 29.46
N TYR A 30 -44.04 -25.84 29.43
CA TYR A 30 -44.44 -26.79 28.37
C TYR A 30 -45.96 -27.01 28.32
N ARG A 31 -46.63 -27.12 29.47
CA ARG A 31 -48.10 -27.26 29.55
C ARG A 31 -48.87 -25.99 29.13
N VAL A 32 -48.28 -24.81 29.28
CA VAL A 32 -48.84 -23.54 28.78
C VAL A 32 -48.67 -23.43 27.25
N LEU A 33 -47.57 -23.97 26.70
CA LEU A 33 -47.31 -24.00 25.26
C LEU A 33 -48.24 -24.95 24.50
N GLU A 34 -48.63 -26.07 25.11
CA GLU A 34 -49.54 -27.06 24.52
C GLU A 34 -51.02 -26.61 24.44
N ASN A 35 -51.39 -25.49 25.07
CA ASN A 35 -52.76 -24.98 25.02
C ASN A 35 -53.14 -24.59 23.57
N PRO A 36 -54.27 -25.06 22.99
CA PRO A 36 -54.67 -24.74 21.62
C PRO A 36 -55.24 -23.33 21.42
N ALA A 37 -55.31 -22.48 22.46
CA ALA A 37 -55.87 -21.14 22.35
C ALA A 37 -55.07 -20.22 21.40
N SER A 38 -55.75 -19.70 20.36
CA SER A 38 -55.21 -18.76 19.35
C SER A 38 -55.66 -17.30 19.56
N ALA A 39 -56.18 -16.96 20.74
CA ALA A 39 -56.54 -15.58 21.06
C ALA A 39 -55.26 -14.69 21.10
N PRO A 40 -55.33 -13.43 20.67
CA PRO A 40 -54.15 -12.54 20.61
C PRO A 40 -53.46 -12.34 21.96
N ASP A 41 -54.21 -12.34 23.07
CA ASP A 41 -53.65 -12.28 24.43
C ASP A 41 -52.96 -13.59 24.84
N ALA A 42 -53.54 -14.74 24.45
CA ALA A 42 -52.93 -16.05 24.68
C ALA A 42 -51.64 -16.23 23.87
N LEU A 43 -51.55 -15.67 22.66
CA LEU A 43 -50.32 -15.67 21.86
C LEU A 43 -49.23 -14.81 22.52
N ARG A 44 -49.57 -13.64 23.09
CA ARG A 44 -48.61 -12.79 23.81
C ARG A 44 -48.09 -13.46 25.09
N ILE A 45 -48.96 -14.16 25.80
CA ILE A 45 -48.61 -14.92 27.02
C ILE A 45 -47.74 -16.13 26.66
N LYS A 46 -48.01 -16.81 25.55
CA LYS A 46 -47.13 -17.86 25.02
C LYS A 46 -45.77 -17.31 24.59
N GLU A 47 -45.69 -16.13 23.98
CA GLU A 47 -44.43 -15.47 23.64
C GLU A 47 -43.56 -15.19 24.89
N GLN A 48 -44.18 -14.70 25.98
CA GLN A 48 -43.50 -14.50 27.26
C GLN A 48 -43.10 -15.84 27.91
N ALA A 49 -43.96 -16.85 27.85
CA ALA A 49 -43.66 -18.19 28.33
C ALA A 49 -42.46 -18.81 27.59
N ILE A 50 -42.34 -18.65 26.27
CA ILE A 50 -41.18 -19.12 25.49
C ILE A 50 -39.90 -18.40 25.91
N THR A 51 -39.98 -17.08 26.14
CA THR A 51 -38.80 -16.29 26.55
C THR A 51 -38.32 -16.72 27.93
N ASN A 52 -39.24 -16.83 28.90
CA ASN A 52 -38.93 -17.29 30.26
C ASN A 52 -38.45 -18.75 30.29
N LEU A 53 -39.04 -19.62 29.47
CA LEU A 53 -38.59 -21.00 29.32
C LEU A 53 -37.18 -21.07 28.71
N SER A 54 -36.88 -20.22 27.73
CA SER A 54 -35.54 -20.16 27.12
C SER A 54 -34.50 -19.67 28.14
N ASP A 55 -34.84 -18.67 28.96
CA ASP A 55 -33.98 -18.18 30.05
C ASP A 55 -33.76 -19.24 31.14
N LEU A 56 -34.79 -20.01 31.52
CA LEU A 56 -34.66 -21.10 32.49
C LEU A 56 -33.84 -22.28 31.96
N LEU A 57 -34.05 -22.69 30.70
CA LEU A 57 -33.25 -23.73 30.06
C LEU A 57 -31.79 -23.30 29.87
N ARG A 58 -31.53 -22.00 29.67
CA ARG A 58 -30.18 -21.43 29.69
C ARG A 58 -29.53 -21.56 31.06
N GLN A 59 -30.25 -21.24 32.15
CA GLN A 59 -29.73 -21.37 33.52
C GLN A 59 -29.38 -22.81 33.89
N GLU A 60 -30.16 -23.78 33.40
CA GLU A 60 -29.93 -25.21 33.61
C GLU A 60 -28.91 -25.84 32.64
N ASN A 61 -28.31 -25.07 31.73
CA ASN A 61 -27.37 -25.53 30.69
C ASN A 61 -27.92 -26.67 29.79
N ARG A 62 -29.25 -26.75 29.60
CA ARG A 62 -29.91 -27.82 28.83
C ARG A 62 -30.04 -27.48 27.35
N ALA A 63 -28.92 -27.51 26.63
CA ALA A 63 -28.87 -27.06 25.24
C ALA A 63 -29.70 -27.91 24.24
N GLU A 64 -29.85 -29.21 24.48
CA GLU A 64 -30.63 -30.08 23.58
C GLU A 64 -32.15 -29.93 23.73
N ASP A 65 -32.60 -29.51 24.92
CA ASP A 65 -34.00 -29.19 25.13
C ASP A 65 -34.37 -27.87 24.44
N LEU A 66 -33.44 -26.92 24.30
CA LEU A 66 -33.62 -25.71 23.49
C LEU A 66 -33.75 -26.03 22.00
N ARG A 67 -32.95 -26.97 21.48
CA ARG A 67 -33.08 -27.47 20.10
C ARG A 67 -34.42 -28.17 19.87
N SER A 68 -34.83 -29.01 20.82
CA SER A 68 -36.11 -29.70 20.78
C SER A 68 -37.29 -28.72 20.83
N LEU A 69 -37.19 -27.69 21.68
CA LEU A 69 -38.16 -26.60 21.78
C LEU A 69 -38.31 -25.87 20.45
N LEU A 70 -37.21 -25.55 19.75
CA LEU A 70 -37.28 -24.88 18.45
C LEU A 70 -38.01 -25.71 17.39
N THR A 71 -37.90 -27.04 17.47
CA THR A 71 -38.64 -27.97 16.60
C THR A 71 -40.12 -28.05 16.97
N GLN A 72 -40.43 -28.10 18.26
CA GLN A 72 -41.81 -28.11 18.78
C GLN A 72 -42.56 -26.80 18.51
N LEU A 73 -41.84 -25.68 18.43
CA LEU A 73 -42.41 -24.35 18.16
C LEU A 73 -42.66 -24.06 16.67
N ARG A 74 -42.26 -24.94 15.74
CA ARG A 74 -42.50 -24.74 14.28
C ARG A 74 -43.98 -24.54 13.92
N PRO A 75 -44.96 -25.31 14.45
CA PRO A 75 -46.37 -25.08 14.19
C PRO A 75 -46.87 -23.73 14.76
N PHE A 76 -46.32 -23.30 15.91
CA PHE A 76 -46.63 -22.02 16.53
C PHE A 76 -46.11 -20.83 15.68
N PHE A 77 -44.98 -21.00 15.01
CA PHE A 77 -44.41 -19.98 14.12
C PHE A 77 -45.25 -19.68 12.87
N ALA A 78 -46.17 -20.55 12.48
CA ALA A 78 -47.12 -20.29 11.40
C ALA A 78 -48.28 -19.37 11.83
N LEU A 79 -48.57 -19.30 13.14
CA LEU A 79 -49.69 -18.52 13.71
C LEU A 79 -49.32 -17.08 14.05
N ILE A 80 -48.03 -16.78 14.22
CA ILE A 80 -47.53 -15.46 14.61
C ILE A 80 -46.94 -14.65 13.44
N PRO A 81 -46.88 -13.31 13.54
CA PRO A 81 -46.24 -12.48 12.52
C PRO A 81 -44.77 -12.84 12.29
N LYS A 82 -44.32 -12.78 11.04
CA LYS A 82 -42.96 -13.15 10.61
C LYS A 82 -41.85 -12.44 11.41
N ALA A 83 -42.03 -11.16 11.72
CA ALA A 83 -41.06 -10.36 12.50
C ALA A 83 -40.93 -10.86 13.95
N LYS A 84 -42.04 -11.28 14.56
CA LYS A 84 -42.04 -11.85 15.91
C LYS A 84 -41.39 -13.22 15.94
N THR A 85 -41.68 -14.08 14.97
CA THR A 85 -40.95 -15.34 14.81
C THR A 85 -39.45 -15.12 14.73
N ALA A 86 -39.02 -14.15 13.90
CA ALA A 86 -37.62 -13.83 13.74
C ALA A 86 -36.97 -13.31 15.04
N LYS A 87 -37.74 -12.67 15.94
CA LYS A 87 -37.24 -12.26 17.26
C LYS A 87 -37.07 -13.47 18.19
N ILE A 88 -38.05 -14.37 18.23
CA ILE A 88 -38.02 -15.58 19.08
C ILE A 88 -36.90 -16.52 18.64
N VAL A 89 -36.81 -16.84 17.34
CA VAL A 89 -35.78 -17.74 16.80
C VAL A 89 -34.37 -17.20 17.07
N ARG A 90 -34.15 -15.89 16.89
CA ARG A 90 -32.86 -15.26 17.22
C ARG A 90 -32.57 -15.30 18.72
N GLY A 91 -33.56 -15.00 19.56
CA GLY A 91 -33.42 -15.06 21.02
C GLY A 91 -32.97 -16.45 21.48
N ILE A 92 -33.64 -17.51 20.99
CA ILE A 92 -33.27 -18.90 21.32
C ILE A 92 -31.84 -19.21 20.85
N ILE A 93 -31.47 -18.84 19.62
CA ILE A 93 -30.10 -19.05 19.11
C ILE A 93 -29.07 -18.31 19.97
N ASP A 94 -29.35 -17.07 20.38
CA ASP A 94 -28.46 -16.27 21.23
C ASP A 94 -28.40 -16.82 22.67
N ASP A 95 -29.47 -17.45 23.16
CA ASP A 95 -29.46 -18.13 24.46
C ASP A 95 -28.66 -19.44 24.43
N VAL A 96 -28.74 -20.20 23.34
CA VAL A 96 -27.85 -21.35 23.11
C VAL A 96 -26.40 -20.87 22.96
N ALA A 97 -26.16 -19.69 22.37
CA ALA A 97 -24.82 -19.10 22.23
C ALA A 97 -24.12 -18.81 23.58
N LYS A 98 -24.89 -18.50 24.62
CA LYS A 98 -24.37 -18.20 25.97
C LYS A 98 -24.01 -19.45 26.78
N ILE A 99 -24.41 -20.64 26.34
CA ILE A 99 -24.08 -21.89 27.03
C ILE A 99 -22.65 -22.31 26.64
N PRO A 100 -21.74 -22.53 27.60
CA PRO A 100 -20.35 -22.90 27.30
C PRO A 100 -20.26 -24.33 26.73
N GLY A 101 -19.48 -24.52 25.67
CA GLY A 101 -19.17 -25.85 25.10
C GLY A 101 -20.13 -26.38 24.03
N THR A 102 -21.07 -25.57 23.53
CA THR A 102 -22.11 -26.01 22.57
C THR A 102 -21.86 -25.62 21.12
N SER A 103 -20.63 -25.30 20.72
CA SER A 103 -20.32 -24.77 19.37
C SER A 103 -20.79 -25.69 18.23
N ASP A 104 -20.56 -27.00 18.34
CA ASP A 104 -21.00 -27.98 17.33
C ASP A 104 -22.54 -28.08 17.26
N LEU A 105 -23.19 -28.03 18.43
CA LEU A 105 -24.65 -28.05 18.52
C LEU A 105 -25.25 -26.77 17.90
N GLN A 106 -24.64 -25.61 18.14
CA GLN A 106 -25.06 -24.33 17.56
C GLN A 106 -24.93 -24.32 16.03
N ILE A 107 -23.85 -24.90 15.49
CA ILE A 107 -23.66 -25.04 14.04
C ILE A 107 -24.75 -25.94 13.46
N SER A 108 -25.01 -27.10 14.08
CA SER A 108 -26.06 -28.02 13.63
C SER A 108 -27.45 -27.37 13.68
N LEU A 109 -27.78 -26.66 14.76
CA LEU A 109 -29.03 -25.94 14.93
C LEU A 109 -29.17 -24.83 13.89
N CYS A 110 -28.13 -24.03 13.66
CA CYS A 110 -28.14 -23.00 12.64
C CYS A 110 -28.36 -23.60 11.23
N LYS A 111 -27.70 -24.72 10.91
CA LYS A 111 -27.90 -25.43 9.63
C LYS A 111 -29.35 -25.93 9.48
N GLU A 112 -29.96 -26.48 10.54
CA GLU A 112 -31.37 -26.89 10.55
C GLU A 112 -32.33 -25.71 10.38
N VAL A 113 -32.09 -24.60 11.09
CA VAL A 113 -32.90 -23.38 10.98
C VAL A 113 -32.78 -22.77 9.58
N VAL A 114 -31.61 -22.81 8.95
CA VAL A 114 -31.42 -22.36 7.56
C VAL A 114 -32.23 -23.24 6.59
N GLN A 115 -32.23 -24.56 6.77
CA GLN A 115 -33.04 -25.46 5.94
C GLN A 115 -34.55 -25.19 6.10
N TRP A 116 -35.00 -25.02 7.35
CA TRP A 116 -36.40 -24.71 7.65
C TRP A 116 -36.83 -23.35 7.08
N THR A 117 -36.02 -22.31 7.24
CA THR A 117 -36.32 -20.97 6.69
C THR A 117 -36.34 -20.95 5.15
N ARG A 118 -35.56 -21.82 4.49
CA ARG A 118 -35.66 -22.04 3.03
C ARG A 118 -36.98 -22.68 2.64
N ALA A 119 -37.43 -23.71 3.37
CA ALA A 119 -38.71 -24.37 3.12
C ALA A 119 -39.91 -23.42 3.29
N GLU A 120 -39.90 -22.59 4.34
CA GLU A 120 -40.96 -21.60 4.61
C GLU A 120 -40.81 -20.28 3.85
N LYS A 121 -39.80 -20.15 2.97
CA LYS A 121 -39.50 -18.93 2.20
C LYS A 121 -39.35 -17.66 3.09
N ARG A 122 -38.73 -17.78 4.26
CA ARG A 122 -38.44 -16.67 5.19
C ARG A 122 -37.06 -16.07 4.91
N THR A 123 -36.93 -15.27 3.86
CA THR A 123 -35.65 -14.73 3.35
C THR A 123 -34.85 -13.91 4.37
N PHE A 124 -35.44 -12.90 5.02
CA PHE A 124 -34.73 -12.03 5.97
C PHE A 124 -34.22 -12.79 7.21
N LEU A 125 -35.00 -13.75 7.72
CA LEU A 125 -34.56 -14.57 8.85
C LEU A 125 -33.42 -15.48 8.43
N ARG A 126 -33.53 -16.12 7.25
CA ARG A 126 -32.47 -16.94 6.68
C ARG A 126 -31.15 -16.18 6.59
N GLN A 127 -31.14 -14.98 6.03
CA GLN A 127 -29.92 -14.19 5.83
C GLN A 127 -29.21 -13.86 7.15
N ARG A 128 -29.98 -13.52 8.19
CA ARG A 128 -29.42 -13.24 9.52
C ARG A 128 -28.86 -14.49 10.20
N VAL A 129 -29.53 -15.63 10.05
CA VAL A 129 -29.05 -16.92 10.59
C VAL A 129 -27.84 -17.40 9.80
N GLU A 130 -27.81 -17.22 8.47
CA GLU A 130 -26.66 -17.49 7.62
C GLU A 130 -25.46 -16.62 8.04
N ALA A 131 -25.64 -15.31 8.30
CA ALA A 131 -24.57 -14.45 8.83
C ALA A 131 -24.05 -14.91 10.20
N LYS A 132 -24.94 -15.31 11.12
CA LYS A 132 -24.53 -15.87 12.43
C LYS A 132 -23.79 -17.20 12.28
N LEU A 133 -24.26 -18.08 11.38
CA LEU A 133 -23.60 -19.33 11.06
C LEU A 133 -22.19 -19.10 10.51
N ALA A 134 -22.00 -18.10 9.65
CA ALA A 134 -20.66 -17.73 9.17
C ALA A 134 -19.73 -17.36 10.32
N ALA A 135 -20.20 -16.55 11.29
CA ALA A 135 -19.41 -16.18 12.45
C ALA A 135 -19.00 -17.40 13.30
N LEU A 136 -19.93 -18.34 13.53
CA LEU A 136 -19.65 -19.58 14.27
C LEU A 136 -18.67 -20.51 13.53
N LEU A 137 -18.81 -20.65 12.21
CA LEU A 137 -17.87 -21.42 11.39
C LEU A 137 -16.46 -20.83 11.43
N MET A 138 -16.34 -19.49 11.50
CA MET A 138 -15.05 -18.81 11.67
C MET A 138 -14.41 -19.11 13.03
N GLU A 139 -15.20 -19.14 14.11
CA GLU A 139 -14.72 -19.53 15.45
C GLU A 139 -14.23 -20.98 15.49
N ASN A 140 -14.90 -21.89 14.78
CA ASN A 140 -14.48 -23.28 14.63
C ASN A 140 -13.34 -23.50 13.60
N LYS A 141 -12.80 -22.42 13.04
CA LYS A 141 -11.72 -22.43 12.02
C LYS A 141 -12.10 -23.10 10.68
N GLU A 142 -13.40 -23.28 10.40
CA GLU A 142 -13.93 -23.80 9.14
C GLU A 142 -14.07 -22.69 8.07
N TYR A 143 -12.93 -22.12 7.67
CA TYR A 143 -12.89 -20.92 6.84
C TYR A 143 -13.45 -21.11 5.42
N SER A 144 -13.38 -22.32 4.85
CA SER A 144 -13.83 -22.61 3.48
C SER A 144 -15.36 -22.63 3.35
N GLU A 145 -16.05 -23.28 4.29
CA GLU A 145 -17.52 -23.30 4.33
C GLU A 145 -18.05 -21.88 4.62
N ALA A 146 -17.42 -21.16 5.57
CA ALA A 146 -17.76 -19.77 5.88
C ALA A 146 -17.63 -18.85 4.65
N LEU A 147 -16.56 -18.99 3.86
CA LEU A 147 -16.33 -18.15 2.67
C LEU A 147 -17.38 -18.37 1.58
N ASN A 148 -17.73 -19.63 1.32
CA ASN A 148 -18.75 -19.98 0.34
C ASN A 148 -20.12 -19.42 0.75
N LEU A 149 -20.45 -19.53 2.04
CA LEU A 149 -21.69 -19.03 2.59
C LEU A 149 -21.77 -17.50 2.54
N LEU A 150 -20.72 -16.79 2.98
CA LEU A 150 -20.66 -15.32 2.94
C LEU A 150 -20.70 -14.79 1.49
N SER A 151 -19.95 -15.41 0.57
CA SER A 151 -19.94 -15.00 -0.85
C SER A 151 -21.31 -15.10 -1.52
N GLY A 152 -22.10 -16.12 -1.16
CA GLY A 152 -23.49 -16.25 -1.60
C GLY A 152 -24.37 -15.18 -0.97
N LEU A 153 -24.24 -14.98 0.33
CA LEU A 153 -25.04 -14.04 1.11
C LEU A 153 -24.84 -12.57 0.68
N ILE A 154 -23.60 -12.15 0.43
CA ILE A 154 -23.27 -10.79 -0.05
C ILE A 154 -23.99 -10.48 -1.37
N LYS A 155 -24.01 -11.43 -2.31
CA LYS A 155 -24.70 -11.25 -3.61
C LYS A 155 -26.20 -11.08 -3.45
N GLU A 156 -26.81 -11.76 -2.50
CA GLU A 156 -28.24 -11.64 -2.21
C GLU A 156 -28.56 -10.33 -1.49
N VAL A 157 -27.82 -10.00 -0.42
CA VAL A 157 -28.09 -8.83 0.42
C VAL A 157 -27.83 -7.53 -0.35
N ARG A 158 -26.80 -7.47 -1.22
CA ARG A 158 -26.56 -6.33 -2.11
C ARG A 158 -27.73 -6.04 -3.06
N ARG A 159 -28.55 -7.03 -3.41
CA ARG A 159 -29.75 -6.84 -4.25
C ARG A 159 -30.94 -6.29 -3.47
N LEU A 160 -30.98 -6.48 -2.16
CA LEU A 160 -32.11 -6.10 -1.30
C LEU A 160 -31.92 -4.74 -0.60
N ASP A 161 -30.72 -4.15 -0.68
CA ASP A 161 -30.34 -2.85 -0.08
C ASP A 161 -30.54 -2.76 1.45
N ASP A 162 -30.47 -3.90 2.16
CA ASP A 162 -30.38 -3.91 3.62
C ASP A 162 -28.94 -3.59 4.05
N LYS A 163 -28.65 -2.29 4.16
CA LYS A 163 -27.30 -1.78 4.42
C LYS A 163 -26.77 -2.14 5.81
N LEU A 164 -27.63 -2.24 6.83
CA LEU A 164 -27.20 -2.62 8.18
C LEU A 164 -26.66 -4.05 8.21
N LEU A 165 -27.40 -4.98 7.61
CA LEU A 165 -26.96 -6.37 7.51
C LEU A 165 -25.73 -6.49 6.59
N LEU A 166 -25.66 -5.70 5.51
CA LEU A 166 -24.53 -5.69 4.61
C LEU A 166 -23.22 -5.29 5.31
N VAL A 167 -23.26 -4.27 6.18
CA VAL A 167 -22.09 -3.85 6.98
C VAL A 167 -21.57 -4.99 7.85
N ASP A 168 -22.46 -5.72 8.55
CA ASP A 168 -22.07 -6.86 9.38
C ASP A 168 -21.43 -7.99 8.56
N ILE A 169 -21.98 -8.27 7.38
CA ILE A 169 -21.49 -9.34 6.48
C ILE A 169 -20.14 -8.96 5.88
N ASP A 170 -19.99 -7.74 5.35
CA ASP A 170 -18.73 -7.27 4.74
C ASP A 170 -17.62 -7.19 5.82
N LEU A 171 -17.96 -6.85 7.07
CA LEU A 171 -17.03 -6.90 8.19
C LEU A 171 -16.60 -8.33 8.56
N LEU A 172 -17.54 -9.28 8.57
CA LEU A 172 -17.23 -10.71 8.76
C LEU A 172 -16.34 -11.24 7.62
N GLU A 173 -16.61 -10.85 6.37
CA GLU A 173 -15.77 -11.20 5.21
C GLU A 173 -14.34 -10.64 5.37
N SER A 174 -14.19 -9.40 5.84
CA SER A 174 -12.88 -8.82 6.14
C SER A 174 -12.11 -9.65 7.19
N LYS A 175 -12.77 -10.01 8.31
CA LYS A 175 -12.18 -10.84 9.36
C LYS A 175 -11.81 -12.25 8.87
N LEU A 176 -12.63 -12.83 8.00
CA LEU A 176 -12.36 -14.13 7.39
C LEU A 176 -11.13 -14.09 6.48
N HIS A 177 -11.06 -13.11 5.58
CA HIS A 177 -9.90 -12.92 4.72
C HIS A 177 -8.63 -12.60 5.49
N PHE A 178 -8.75 -11.87 6.59
CA PHE A 178 -7.64 -11.62 7.51
C PHE A 178 -7.11 -12.93 8.13
N SER A 179 -8.00 -13.80 8.59
CA SER A 179 -7.67 -15.13 9.14
C SER A 179 -6.98 -16.03 8.10
N LEU A 180 -7.39 -15.91 6.83
CA LEU A 180 -6.78 -16.59 5.68
C LEU A 180 -5.48 -15.91 5.17
N ARG A 181 -4.97 -14.89 5.86
CA ARG A 181 -3.79 -14.08 5.48
C ARG A 181 -3.88 -13.40 4.11
N ASN A 182 -5.09 -13.16 3.61
CA ASN A 182 -5.32 -12.41 2.37
C ASN A 182 -5.62 -10.94 2.67
N LEU A 183 -4.57 -10.16 2.96
CA LEU A 183 -4.68 -8.74 3.34
C LEU A 183 -5.36 -7.87 2.26
N PRO A 184 -5.04 -8.00 0.95
CA PRO A 184 -5.67 -7.17 -0.07
C PRO A 184 -7.19 -7.34 -0.14
N LYS A 185 -7.69 -8.59 -0.05
CA LYS A 185 -9.13 -8.86 -0.03
C LYS A 185 -9.77 -8.41 1.28
N ALA A 186 -9.12 -8.63 2.42
CA ALA A 186 -9.61 -8.16 3.71
C ALA A 186 -9.82 -6.64 3.73
N LYS A 187 -8.89 -5.88 3.12
CA LYS A 187 -8.98 -4.43 2.96
C LYS A 187 -10.11 -4.02 2.02
N ALA A 188 -10.26 -4.70 0.88
CA ALA A 188 -11.34 -4.44 -0.06
C ALA A 188 -12.74 -4.63 0.57
N SER A 189 -12.94 -5.72 1.32
CA SER A 189 -14.19 -5.98 2.06
C SER A 189 -14.41 -4.94 3.17
N LEU A 190 -13.36 -4.52 3.88
CA LEU A 190 -13.47 -3.46 4.88
C LEU A 190 -13.83 -2.10 4.25
N THR A 191 -13.26 -1.77 3.08
CA THR A 191 -13.65 -0.56 2.35
C THR A 191 -15.13 -0.60 1.97
N ALA A 192 -15.62 -1.75 1.50
CA ALA A 192 -17.05 -1.94 1.23
C ALA A 192 -17.91 -1.74 2.50
N ALA A 193 -17.51 -2.33 3.62
CA ALA A 193 -18.19 -2.16 4.91
C ALA A 193 -18.24 -0.68 5.34
N ARG A 194 -17.12 0.06 5.22
CA ARG A 194 -17.07 1.50 5.53
C ARG A 194 -17.93 2.35 4.60
N THR A 195 -17.94 2.05 3.31
CA THR A 195 -18.81 2.76 2.36
C THR A 195 -20.29 2.53 2.67
N ALA A 196 -20.66 1.29 3.00
CA ALA A 196 -22.03 0.96 3.41
C ALA A 196 -22.38 1.63 4.75
N ALA A 197 -21.45 1.65 5.71
CA ALA A 197 -21.60 2.31 7.01
C ALA A 197 -21.79 3.81 6.86
N ASN A 198 -21.00 4.50 6.02
CA ASN A 198 -21.13 5.95 5.81
C ASN A 198 -22.48 6.35 5.17
N ALA A 199 -23.16 5.42 4.50
CA ALA A 199 -24.46 5.67 3.88
C ALA A 199 -25.63 5.58 4.89
N ILE A 200 -25.37 5.11 6.12
CA ILE A 200 -26.37 4.92 7.17
C ILE A 200 -25.84 5.44 8.51
N TYR A 201 -26.73 5.60 9.49
CA TYR A 201 -26.28 5.81 10.87
C TYR A 201 -26.07 4.45 11.53
N VAL A 202 -24.80 4.06 11.73
CA VAL A 202 -24.43 2.79 12.34
C VAL A 202 -24.41 2.92 13.88
N PRO A 203 -24.95 1.95 14.64
CA PRO A 203 -24.82 1.90 16.09
C PRO A 203 -23.36 1.99 16.56
N PRO A 204 -23.07 2.65 17.70
CA PRO A 204 -21.70 2.82 18.20
C PRO A 204 -20.92 1.50 18.36
N ALA A 205 -21.60 0.42 18.78
CA ALA A 205 -20.98 -0.89 18.90
C ALA A 205 -20.49 -1.45 17.55
N GLN A 206 -21.26 -1.30 16.47
CA GLN A 206 -20.86 -1.75 15.14
C GLN A 206 -19.77 -0.85 14.57
N GLN A 207 -19.87 0.46 14.76
CA GLN A 207 -18.83 1.42 14.38
C GLN A 207 -17.49 1.08 15.05
N GLY A 208 -17.48 0.84 16.36
CA GLY A 208 -16.28 0.41 17.08
C GLY A 208 -15.67 -0.89 16.55
N ASN A 209 -16.47 -1.83 16.03
CA ASN A 209 -15.95 -3.04 15.39
C ASN A 209 -15.33 -2.78 14.02
N ILE A 210 -15.86 -1.82 13.25
CA ILE A 210 -15.28 -1.38 11.97
C ILE A 210 -13.93 -0.71 12.21
N ASP A 211 -13.85 0.16 13.21
CA ASP A 211 -12.63 0.88 13.57
C ASP A 211 -11.59 -0.07 14.16
N LEU A 212 -11.99 -1.02 15.01
CA LEU A 212 -11.10 -2.08 15.51
C LEU A 212 -10.50 -2.91 14.36
N GLN A 213 -11.32 -3.35 13.41
CA GLN A 213 -10.82 -4.09 12.24
C GLN A 213 -9.93 -3.23 11.34
N SER A 214 -10.25 -1.93 11.21
CA SER A 214 -9.42 -0.97 10.49
C SER A 214 -8.05 -0.83 11.14
N GLY A 215 -7.99 -0.71 12.46
CA GLY A 215 -6.73 -0.66 13.22
C GLY A 215 -5.89 -1.92 13.02
N ILE A 216 -6.51 -3.10 13.08
CA ILE A 216 -5.80 -4.38 12.88
C ILE A 216 -5.17 -4.43 11.49
N LEU A 217 -5.92 -4.11 10.42
CA LEU A 217 -5.36 -4.16 9.06
C LEU A 217 -4.21 -3.16 8.85
N HIS A 218 -4.29 -1.95 9.41
CA HIS A 218 -3.21 -0.96 9.29
C HIS A 218 -1.98 -1.34 10.11
N ALA A 219 -2.16 -1.92 11.30
CA ALA A 219 -1.05 -2.43 12.11
C ALA A 219 -0.28 -3.52 11.36
N GLU A 220 -1.00 -4.37 10.62
CA GLU A 220 -0.41 -5.46 9.83
C GLU A 220 0.32 -4.96 8.57
N GLU A 221 -0.05 -3.77 8.06
CA GLU A 221 0.68 -3.02 7.02
C GLU A 221 1.88 -2.22 7.58
N LYS A 222 2.17 -2.34 8.90
CA LYS A 222 3.19 -1.57 9.65
C LYS A 222 2.91 -0.07 9.75
N ASP A 223 1.70 0.38 9.44
CA ASP A 223 1.27 1.76 9.70
C ASP A 223 0.63 1.87 11.09
N TYR A 224 1.49 1.81 12.11
CA TYR A 224 1.08 1.84 13.52
C TYR A 224 0.52 3.21 13.96
N LYS A 225 0.86 4.29 13.25
CA LYS A 225 0.35 5.64 13.58
C LYS A 225 -1.12 5.76 13.23
N THR A 226 -1.48 5.38 12.01
CA THR A 226 -2.88 5.37 11.58
C THR A 226 -3.69 4.31 12.34
N ALA A 227 -3.08 3.14 12.59
CA ALA A 227 -3.71 2.09 13.39
C ALA A 227 -4.07 2.57 14.81
N TYR A 228 -3.17 3.31 15.47
CA TYR A 228 -3.43 3.90 16.79
C TYR A 228 -4.69 4.77 16.80
N SER A 229 -4.85 5.64 15.80
CA SER A 229 -6.04 6.50 15.70
C SER A 229 -7.32 5.69 15.57
N TYR A 230 -7.34 4.65 14.73
CA TYR A 230 -8.51 3.78 14.61
C TYR A 230 -8.79 3.00 15.90
N PHE A 231 -7.76 2.52 16.61
CA PHE A 231 -7.96 1.86 17.90
C PHE A 231 -8.45 2.81 18.99
N PHE A 232 -8.05 4.08 18.94
CA PHE A 232 -8.54 5.12 19.86
C PHE A 232 -10.04 5.38 19.66
N GLU A 233 -10.49 5.57 18.42
CA GLU A 233 -11.91 5.74 18.09
C GLU A 233 -12.72 4.50 18.50
N ALA A 234 -12.19 3.29 18.24
CA ALA A 234 -12.81 2.05 18.69
C ALA A 234 -12.90 1.96 20.22
N PHE A 235 -11.86 2.41 20.94
CA PHE A 235 -11.85 2.44 22.40
C PHE A 235 -12.89 3.41 22.94
N GLU A 236 -13.02 4.64 22.40
CA GLU A 236 -14.05 5.59 22.84
C GLU A 236 -15.46 5.04 22.61
N ALA A 237 -15.70 4.41 21.45
CA ALA A 237 -16.98 3.79 21.12
C ALA A 237 -17.35 2.65 22.08
N PHE A 238 -16.40 1.78 22.44
CA PHE A 238 -16.66 0.68 23.38
C PHE A 238 -16.69 1.12 24.84
N ASN A 239 -15.89 2.13 25.22
CA ASN A 239 -15.87 2.68 26.57
C ASN A 239 -17.20 3.38 26.89
N ALA A 240 -17.78 4.10 25.94
CA ALA A 240 -19.11 4.69 26.08
C ALA A 240 -20.23 3.66 26.32
N LEU A 241 -19.99 2.39 25.93
CA LEU A 241 -20.90 1.27 26.09
C LEU A 241 -20.52 0.33 27.26
N GLU A 242 -19.43 0.61 27.98
CA GLU A 242 -18.85 -0.25 29.02
C GLU A 242 -18.66 -1.71 28.56
N ASP A 243 -18.30 -1.91 27.29
CA ASP A 243 -18.12 -3.22 26.68
C ASP A 243 -16.74 -3.81 27.05
N PRO A 244 -16.63 -5.09 27.45
CA PRO A 244 -15.35 -5.76 27.69
C PRO A 244 -14.35 -5.65 26.52
N ARG A 245 -14.84 -5.45 25.29
CA ARG A 245 -14.01 -5.21 24.09
C ARG A 245 -13.15 -3.96 24.18
N ALA A 246 -13.49 -3.00 25.04
CA ALA A 246 -12.67 -1.81 25.28
C ALA A 246 -11.26 -2.17 25.76
N VAL A 247 -11.10 -3.23 26.57
CA VAL A 247 -9.80 -3.70 27.05
C VAL A 247 -8.90 -4.14 25.89
N PHE A 248 -9.46 -4.84 24.90
CA PHE A 248 -8.71 -5.27 23.70
C PHE A 248 -8.31 -4.08 22.82
N SER A 249 -9.20 -3.10 22.61
CA SER A 249 -8.85 -1.87 21.89
C SER A 249 -7.72 -1.12 22.58
N LEU A 250 -7.78 -0.97 23.91
CA LEU A 250 -6.73 -0.32 24.70
C LEU A 250 -5.41 -1.08 24.60
N LYS A 251 -5.43 -2.41 24.71
CA LYS A 251 -4.25 -3.26 24.52
C LYS A 251 -3.58 -3.02 23.16
N TYR A 252 -4.35 -2.97 22.08
CA TYR A 252 -3.81 -2.69 20.74
C TYR A 252 -3.30 -1.26 20.56
N MET A 253 -3.91 -0.26 21.23
CA MET A 253 -3.37 1.10 21.27
C MET A 253 -1.98 1.13 21.90
N LEU A 254 -1.82 0.47 23.06
CA LEU A 254 -0.53 0.38 23.74
C LEU A 254 0.50 -0.36 22.87
N LEU A 255 0.08 -1.43 22.18
CA LEU A 255 0.94 -2.16 21.25
C LEU A 255 1.45 -1.24 20.14
N CYS A 256 0.57 -0.49 19.48
CA CYS A 256 0.96 0.47 18.45
C CYS A 256 1.97 1.50 18.98
N LYS A 257 1.80 1.99 20.20
CA LYS A 257 2.74 2.94 20.82
C LYS A 257 4.11 2.33 21.07
N ILE A 258 4.17 1.09 21.54
CA ILE A 258 5.43 0.34 21.70
C ILE A 258 6.10 0.14 20.32
N MET A 259 5.34 -0.24 19.29
CA MET A 259 5.87 -0.44 17.94
C MET A 259 6.40 0.84 17.28
N VAL A 260 5.87 2.02 17.63
CA VAL A 260 6.36 3.34 17.18
C VAL A 260 7.57 3.81 18.01
N SER A 261 8.11 2.97 18.90
CA SER A 261 9.19 3.31 19.82
C SER A 261 8.84 4.46 20.79
N GLN A 262 7.56 4.68 21.07
CA GLN A 262 7.05 5.66 22.04
C GLN A 262 6.56 4.93 23.30
N ALA A 263 7.45 4.13 23.91
CA ALA A 263 7.12 3.34 25.08
C ALA A 263 6.82 4.20 26.33
N ASP A 264 7.38 5.41 26.42
CA ASP A 264 7.16 6.32 27.55
C ASP A 264 5.70 6.81 27.64
N ASP A 265 5.03 6.96 26.49
CA ASP A 265 3.61 7.36 26.42
C ASP A 265 2.68 6.29 27.02
N VAL A 266 3.10 5.02 27.05
CA VAL A 266 2.28 3.88 27.54
C VAL A 266 1.94 4.07 29.02
N ALA A 267 2.93 4.46 29.85
CA ALA A 267 2.70 4.69 31.27
C ALA A 267 1.72 5.86 31.51
N SER A 268 1.83 6.92 30.70
CA SER A 268 0.91 8.06 30.72
C SER A 268 -0.52 7.64 30.35
N ILE A 269 -0.69 6.86 29.28
CA ILE A 269 -2.00 6.38 28.81
C ILE A 269 -2.66 5.47 29.87
N ILE A 270 -1.91 4.57 30.50
CA ILE A 270 -2.43 3.70 31.58
C ILE A 270 -2.88 4.54 32.80
N SER A 271 -2.11 5.59 33.14
CA SER A 271 -2.43 6.48 34.26
C SER A 271 -3.61 7.43 34.00
N SER A 272 -4.12 7.49 32.76
CA SER A 272 -5.28 8.31 32.40
C SER A 272 -6.56 7.81 33.08
N LYS A 273 -7.57 8.68 33.21
CA LYS A 273 -8.87 8.35 33.82
C LYS A 273 -9.54 7.13 33.18
N ALA A 274 -9.42 6.98 31.86
CA ALA A 274 -9.97 5.85 31.12
C ALA A 274 -9.12 4.58 31.29
N GLY A 275 -7.79 4.70 31.39
CA GLY A 275 -6.90 3.57 31.67
C GLY A 275 -7.07 2.99 33.08
N LEU A 276 -7.31 3.86 34.08
CA LEU A 276 -7.57 3.46 35.46
C LEU A 276 -8.86 2.65 35.64
N GLN A 277 -9.84 2.81 34.74
CA GLN A 277 -11.10 2.07 34.79
C GLN A 277 -10.93 0.59 34.37
N TYR A 278 -9.94 0.30 33.52
CA TYR A 278 -9.70 -1.03 32.95
C TYR A 278 -8.36 -1.64 33.40
N VAL A 279 -7.91 -1.32 34.61
CA VAL A 279 -6.69 -1.92 35.16
C VAL A 279 -6.90 -3.43 35.31
N GLY A 280 -6.01 -4.19 34.66
CA GLY A 280 -6.08 -5.65 34.59
C GLY A 280 -4.76 -6.24 34.12
N PRO A 281 -4.65 -7.59 34.13
CA PRO A 281 -3.44 -8.30 33.75
C PRO A 281 -3.00 -8.01 32.30
N GLU A 282 -3.92 -7.64 31.42
CA GLU A 282 -3.62 -7.25 30.04
C GLU A 282 -2.81 -5.94 29.96
N LEU A 283 -3.13 -4.96 30.80
CA LEU A 283 -2.42 -3.67 30.83
C LEU A 283 -1.06 -3.82 31.52
N ASP A 284 -0.99 -4.62 32.58
CA ASP A 284 0.26 -4.92 33.27
C ASP A 284 1.25 -5.63 32.36
N ALA A 285 0.77 -6.56 31.51
CA ALA A 285 1.59 -7.20 30.48
C ALA A 285 2.16 -6.17 29.49
N MET A 286 1.31 -5.27 28.96
CA MET A 286 1.75 -4.23 28.03
C MET A 286 2.71 -3.23 28.67
N LYS A 287 2.52 -2.93 29.96
CA LYS A 287 3.44 -2.10 30.75
C LYS A 287 4.80 -2.77 30.93
N ALA A 288 4.83 -4.06 31.28
CA ALA A 288 6.07 -4.81 31.42
C ALA A 288 6.85 -4.87 30.08
N VAL A 289 6.15 -5.07 28.97
CA VAL A 289 6.74 -5.02 27.62
C VAL A 289 7.26 -3.62 27.28
N ALA A 290 6.50 -2.57 27.60
CA ALA A 290 6.93 -1.19 27.39
C ALA A 290 8.17 -0.83 28.24
N ASP A 291 8.21 -1.25 29.51
CA ASP A 291 9.35 -1.05 30.41
C ASP A 291 10.60 -1.79 29.89
N ALA A 292 10.43 -3.01 29.39
CA ALA A 292 11.50 -3.78 28.78
C ALA A 292 12.04 -3.11 27.50
N HIS A 293 11.14 -2.57 26.67
CA HIS A 293 11.50 -1.82 25.47
C HIS A 293 12.21 -0.50 25.80
N ALA A 294 11.70 0.28 26.76
CA ALA A 294 12.30 1.54 27.21
C ALA A 294 13.71 1.34 27.78
N LYS A 295 13.90 0.27 28.58
CA LYS A 295 15.21 -0.12 29.12
C LYS A 295 16.09 -0.87 28.11
N ARG A 296 15.58 -1.16 26.91
CA ARG A 296 16.23 -1.96 25.87
C ARG A 296 16.81 -3.29 26.38
N SER A 297 16.12 -3.95 27.31
CA SER A 297 16.62 -5.18 27.93
C SER A 297 15.88 -6.40 27.40
N LEU A 298 16.58 -7.28 26.67
CA LEU A 298 16.01 -8.57 26.23
C LEU A 298 15.58 -9.45 27.41
N LYS A 299 16.36 -9.45 28.48
CA LYS A 299 16.06 -10.25 29.68
C LYS A 299 14.71 -9.88 30.30
N LEU A 300 14.43 -8.59 30.46
CA LEU A 300 13.13 -8.13 30.94
C LEU A 300 12.00 -8.47 29.98
N PHE A 301 12.28 -8.44 28.67
CA PHE A 301 11.31 -8.78 27.63
C PHE A 301 10.95 -10.27 27.67
N GLU A 302 11.94 -11.17 27.81
CA GLU A 302 11.71 -12.61 27.95
C GLU A 302 10.99 -12.97 29.24
N ILE A 303 11.31 -12.30 30.36
CA ILE A 303 10.57 -12.44 31.61
C ILE A 303 9.11 -12.02 31.41
N ALA A 304 8.86 -10.88 30.77
CA ALA A 304 7.50 -10.42 30.49
C ALA A 304 6.71 -11.40 29.60
N LEU A 305 7.35 -11.95 28.56
CA LEU A 305 6.72 -12.97 27.70
C LEU A 305 6.38 -14.26 28.46
N ARG A 306 7.26 -14.70 29.38
CA ARG A 306 7.06 -15.92 30.16
C ARG A 306 5.96 -15.74 31.21
N ASP A 307 5.98 -14.62 31.93
CA ASP A 307 5.08 -14.38 33.05
C ASP A 307 3.66 -14.02 32.55
N PHE A 308 3.53 -13.36 31.40
CA PHE A 308 2.25 -12.97 30.77
C PHE A 308 1.91 -13.77 29.52
N LYS A 309 2.25 -15.07 29.50
CA LYS A 309 2.08 -15.95 28.32
C LYS A 309 0.63 -15.98 27.80
N ALA A 310 -0.35 -16.09 28.70
CA ALA A 310 -1.77 -16.13 28.31
C ALA A 310 -2.21 -14.84 27.62
N GLN A 311 -1.73 -13.68 28.07
CA GLN A 311 -2.14 -12.39 27.54
C GLN A 311 -1.39 -12.02 26.25
N LEU A 312 -0.16 -12.49 26.06
CA LEU A 312 0.69 -12.09 24.94
C LEU A 312 0.78 -13.13 23.81
N GLU A 313 0.80 -14.44 24.13
CA GLU A 313 0.89 -15.49 23.11
C GLU A 313 -0.46 -16.01 22.61
N GLU A 314 -1.51 -16.05 23.45
CA GLU A 314 -2.82 -16.54 23.00
C GLU A 314 -3.49 -15.58 22.01
N ASP A 315 -3.08 -14.31 22.03
CA ASP A 315 -3.52 -13.29 21.07
C ASP A 315 -2.65 -13.34 19.80
N PRO A 316 -3.19 -13.82 18.65
CA PRO A 316 -2.40 -14.03 17.44
C PRO A 316 -1.85 -12.73 16.84
N ILE A 317 -2.48 -11.59 17.11
CA ILE A 317 -2.10 -10.29 16.58
C ILE A 317 -0.90 -9.77 17.39
N VAL A 318 -1.03 -9.77 18.71
CA VAL A 318 0.03 -9.34 19.64
C VAL A 318 1.26 -10.22 19.47
N HIS A 319 1.10 -11.55 19.45
CA HIS A 319 2.23 -12.49 19.27
C HIS A 319 3.05 -12.19 18.00
N ARG A 320 2.37 -11.89 16.88
CA ARG A 320 3.02 -11.59 15.60
C ARG A 320 3.85 -10.31 15.67
N HIS A 321 3.28 -9.24 16.24
CA HIS A 321 3.98 -7.97 16.38
C HIS A 321 5.10 -8.03 17.44
N LEU A 322 4.90 -8.75 18.54
CA LEU A 322 5.93 -8.97 19.55
C LEU A 322 7.11 -9.78 19.03
N SER A 323 6.88 -10.74 18.14
CA SER A 323 7.98 -11.47 17.48
C SER A 323 8.82 -10.51 16.63
N SER A 324 8.18 -9.63 15.85
CA SER A 324 8.88 -8.59 15.09
C SER A 324 9.58 -7.57 16.00
N LEU A 325 9.01 -7.27 17.17
CA LEU A 325 9.59 -6.38 18.15
C LEU A 325 10.83 -6.99 18.81
N TYR A 326 10.78 -8.28 19.14
CA TYR A 326 11.91 -9.04 19.66
C TYR A 326 13.09 -8.98 18.69
N ASP A 327 12.84 -9.23 17.40
CA ASP A 327 13.85 -9.12 16.35
C ASP A 327 14.47 -7.72 16.29
N THR A 328 13.64 -6.68 16.35
CA THR A 328 14.09 -5.29 16.30
C THR A 328 14.91 -4.92 17.54
N LEU A 329 14.50 -5.36 18.72
CA LEU A 329 15.17 -5.07 19.99
C LEU A 329 16.49 -5.84 20.10
N LEU A 330 16.54 -7.08 19.61
CA LEU A 330 17.77 -7.86 19.49
C LEU A 330 18.77 -7.18 18.55
N GLU A 331 18.31 -6.70 17.39
CA GLU A 331 19.14 -6.00 16.42
C GLU A 331 19.69 -4.69 16.97
N GLN A 332 18.87 -3.86 17.61
CA GLN A 332 19.32 -2.61 18.22
C GLN A 332 20.33 -2.85 19.34
N ASN A 333 20.13 -3.90 20.15
CA ASN A 333 21.10 -4.25 21.18
C ASN A 333 22.41 -4.79 20.60
N LEU A 334 22.34 -5.62 19.55
CA LEU A 334 23.52 -6.08 18.83
C LEU A 334 24.30 -4.89 18.26
N CYS A 335 23.64 -3.98 17.53
CA CYS A 335 24.27 -2.77 16.98
C CYS A 335 24.98 -1.95 18.07
N ARG A 336 24.34 -1.73 19.23
CA ARG A 336 24.94 -0.99 20.35
C ARG A 336 26.17 -1.68 20.93
N LEU A 337 26.16 -3.01 21.01
CA LEU A 337 27.27 -3.79 21.57
C LEU A 337 28.46 -3.86 20.61
N ILE A 338 28.21 -3.85 19.30
CA ILE A 338 29.25 -3.97 18.28
C ILE A 338 29.84 -2.61 17.86
N GLU A 339 29.10 -1.50 18.00
CA GLU A 339 29.53 -0.14 17.61
C GLU A 339 30.93 0.28 18.11
N PRO A 340 31.38 -0.05 19.34
CA PRO A 340 32.70 0.34 19.82
C PRO A 340 33.87 -0.47 19.23
N PHE A 341 33.61 -1.58 18.53
CA PHE A 341 34.62 -2.57 18.16
C PHE A 341 34.77 -2.71 16.66
N SER A 342 36.00 -2.65 16.13
CA SER A 342 36.27 -3.02 14.73
C SER A 342 36.36 -4.54 14.52
N ARG A 343 36.71 -5.28 15.58
CA ARG A 343 36.74 -6.74 15.61
C ARG A 343 36.37 -7.22 17.00
N VAL A 344 35.43 -8.17 17.08
CA VAL A 344 34.90 -8.68 18.35
C VAL A 344 34.63 -10.18 18.25
N GLU A 345 34.90 -10.92 19.34
CA GLU A 345 34.59 -12.34 19.43
C GLU A 345 33.09 -12.57 19.63
N ILE A 346 32.51 -13.50 18.88
CA ILE A 346 31.06 -13.80 18.94
C ILE A 346 30.70 -14.38 20.32
N ALA A 347 31.61 -15.15 20.94
CA ALA A 347 31.44 -15.68 22.29
C ALA A 347 31.28 -14.55 23.34
N HIS A 348 32.03 -13.46 23.20
CA HIS A 348 31.92 -12.31 24.09
C HIS A 348 30.58 -11.58 23.92
N ILE A 349 30.10 -11.42 22.68
CA ILE A 349 28.77 -10.85 22.41
C ILE A 349 27.66 -11.75 23.01
N ALA A 350 27.79 -13.07 22.84
CA ALA A 350 26.83 -14.04 23.35
C ALA A 350 26.74 -14.01 24.89
N GLU A 351 27.87 -13.89 25.58
CA GLU A 351 27.90 -13.74 27.04
C GLU A 351 27.24 -12.44 27.50
N LEU A 352 27.48 -11.32 26.80
CA LEU A 352 26.87 -10.03 27.11
C LEU A 352 25.34 -9.99 26.92
N ILE A 353 24.81 -10.78 25.99
CA ILE A 353 23.38 -10.87 25.68
C ILE A 353 22.71 -12.02 26.46
N GLU A 354 23.48 -12.89 27.11
CA GLU A 354 23.01 -14.12 27.78
C GLU A 354 22.27 -15.08 26.82
N LEU A 355 22.66 -15.11 25.53
CA LEU A 355 22.08 -16.00 24.52
C LEU A 355 23.10 -17.00 23.96
N PRO A 356 22.68 -18.17 23.44
CA PRO A 356 23.58 -19.12 22.81
C PRO A 356 24.35 -18.53 21.62
N VAL A 357 25.63 -18.90 21.49
CA VAL A 357 26.52 -18.43 20.41
C VAL A 357 25.92 -18.67 19.03
N ASP A 358 25.34 -19.86 18.80
CA ASP A 358 24.71 -20.24 17.53
C ASP A 358 23.56 -19.29 17.14
N HIS A 359 22.77 -18.83 18.12
CA HIS A 359 21.65 -17.92 17.87
C HIS A 359 22.16 -16.52 17.49
N VAL A 360 23.18 -16.04 18.20
CA VAL A 360 23.81 -14.74 17.96
C VAL A 360 24.53 -14.73 16.61
N GLU A 361 25.28 -15.78 16.27
CA GLU A 361 25.94 -15.91 14.96
C GLU A 361 24.92 -15.88 13.82
N LYS A 362 23.85 -16.66 13.94
CA LYS A 362 22.79 -16.70 12.93
C LYS A 362 22.13 -15.33 12.76
N LYS A 363 21.84 -14.62 13.86
CA LYS A 363 21.24 -13.29 13.79
C LYS A 363 22.19 -12.25 13.19
N LEU A 364 23.47 -12.25 13.58
CA LEU A 364 24.49 -11.39 12.98
C LEU A 364 24.62 -11.66 11.47
N SER A 365 24.56 -12.93 11.04
CA SER A 365 24.61 -13.28 9.61
C SER A 365 23.41 -12.72 8.84
N GLN A 366 22.20 -12.76 9.42
CA GLN A 366 21.01 -12.16 8.84
C GLN A 366 21.14 -10.64 8.76
N MET A 367 21.64 -9.99 9.80
CA MET A 367 21.83 -8.53 9.81
C MET A 367 22.83 -8.05 8.76
N ILE A 368 23.89 -8.81 8.51
CA ILE A 368 24.86 -8.53 7.44
C ILE A 368 24.20 -8.68 6.06
N LEU A 369 23.42 -9.75 5.85
CA LEU A 369 22.69 -9.97 4.59
C LEU A 369 21.63 -8.89 4.33
N ASP A 370 20.94 -8.45 5.37
CA ASP A 370 19.96 -7.36 5.34
C ASP A 370 20.62 -5.97 5.18
N LYS A 371 21.96 -5.90 5.14
CA LYS A 371 22.76 -4.66 5.05
C LYS A 371 22.48 -3.67 6.19
N LYS A 372 22.19 -4.15 7.40
CA LYS A 372 21.95 -3.30 8.57
C LYS A 372 23.24 -2.68 9.12
N PHE A 373 24.35 -3.40 8.99
CA PHE A 373 25.69 -2.89 9.23
C PHE A 373 26.67 -3.56 8.27
N ALA A 374 27.80 -2.89 8.00
CA ALA A 374 28.85 -3.44 7.15
C ALA A 374 29.79 -4.33 7.97
N GLY A 375 29.78 -5.64 7.72
CA GLY A 375 30.66 -6.56 8.43
C GLY A 375 30.76 -7.93 7.77
N THR A 376 31.70 -8.73 8.24
CA THR A 376 31.88 -10.13 7.84
C THR A 376 32.10 -11.01 9.08
N LEU A 377 31.62 -12.24 9.01
CA LEU A 377 31.77 -13.25 10.05
C LEU A 377 32.92 -14.19 9.67
N ASP A 378 33.97 -14.23 10.49
CA ASP A 378 35.04 -15.21 10.38
C ASP A 378 34.69 -16.42 11.27
N GLN A 379 34.12 -17.46 10.64
CA GLN A 379 33.72 -18.69 11.32
C GLN A 379 34.92 -19.51 11.84
N GLY A 380 36.11 -19.35 11.24
CA GLY A 380 37.31 -20.07 11.69
C GLY A 380 37.87 -19.51 13.00
N ALA A 381 37.84 -18.19 13.15
CA ALA A 381 38.29 -17.51 14.37
C ALA A 381 37.15 -17.17 15.36
N GLY A 382 35.88 -17.40 14.99
CA GLY A 382 34.71 -17.03 15.80
C GLY A 382 34.61 -15.52 16.04
N CYS A 383 35.04 -14.70 15.07
CA CYS A 383 35.08 -13.24 15.19
C CYS A 383 34.15 -12.56 14.19
N LEU A 384 33.48 -11.50 14.65
CA LEU A 384 32.84 -10.51 13.80
C LEU A 384 33.84 -9.40 13.47
N VAL A 385 34.03 -9.12 12.18
CA VAL A 385 34.82 -7.98 11.69
C VAL A 385 33.85 -6.94 11.14
N ILE A 386 33.92 -5.72 11.66
CA ILE A 386 33.07 -4.61 11.24
C ILE A 386 33.89 -3.70 10.34
N PHE A 387 33.32 -3.34 9.20
CA PHE A 387 33.91 -2.38 8.28
C PHE A 387 33.27 -1.02 8.50
N ASP A 388 34.08 0.03 8.39
CA ASP A 388 33.53 1.38 8.25
C ASP A 388 32.72 1.44 6.96
N ASP A 389 31.58 2.15 6.98
CA ASP A 389 30.77 2.35 5.80
C ASP A 389 31.65 2.92 4.67
N PRO A 390 31.75 2.24 3.52
CA PRO A 390 32.56 2.73 2.42
C PRO A 390 31.97 4.06 1.98
N LYS A 391 32.73 5.15 2.13
CA LYS A 391 32.35 6.46 1.59
C LYS A 391 32.13 6.29 0.09
N THR A 392 30.88 6.23 -0.34
CA THR A 392 30.55 6.19 -1.76
C THR A 392 30.94 7.52 -2.34
N ASP A 393 31.99 7.55 -3.16
CA ASP A 393 32.40 8.75 -3.86
C ASP A 393 31.23 9.24 -4.74
N ALA A 394 30.80 10.49 -4.53
CA ALA A 394 29.72 11.13 -5.29
C ALA A 394 29.99 11.19 -6.80
N ILE A 395 31.22 10.87 -7.22
CA ILE A 395 31.67 10.77 -8.60
C ILE A 395 30.94 9.63 -9.34
N PHE A 396 30.71 8.47 -8.72
CA PHE A 396 30.10 7.34 -9.42
C PHE A 396 28.64 7.58 -9.83
N PRO A 397 27.75 8.09 -8.95
CA PRO A 397 26.40 8.48 -9.35
C PRO A 397 26.39 9.57 -10.43
N ALA A 398 27.24 10.59 -10.30
CA ALA A 398 27.36 11.66 -11.28
C ALA A 398 27.87 11.16 -12.65
N THR A 399 28.77 10.17 -12.65
CA THR A 399 29.25 9.52 -13.87
C THR A 399 28.15 8.70 -14.54
N LEU A 400 27.34 7.97 -13.77
CA LEU A 400 26.20 7.23 -14.31
C LEU A 400 25.12 8.17 -14.89
N GLU A 401 24.87 9.29 -14.21
CA GLU A 401 23.93 10.30 -14.69
C GLU A 401 24.43 10.98 -15.98
N THR A 402 25.71 11.34 -16.04
CA THR A 402 26.30 11.91 -17.27
C THR A 402 26.27 10.91 -18.42
N ILE A 403 26.55 9.62 -18.19
CA ILE A 403 26.41 8.57 -19.21
C ILE A 403 24.95 8.47 -19.70
N SER A 404 23.98 8.52 -18.79
CA SER A 404 22.55 8.52 -19.15
C SER A 404 22.17 9.74 -19.98
N ASN A 405 22.68 10.92 -19.62
CA ASN A 405 22.40 12.16 -20.35
C ASN A 405 23.05 12.15 -21.74
N ILE A 406 24.25 11.60 -21.89
CA ILE A 406 24.88 11.39 -23.21
C ILE A 406 24.01 10.46 -24.07
N GLY A 407 23.48 9.37 -23.51
CA GLY A 407 22.55 8.48 -24.22
C GLY A 407 21.32 9.22 -24.77
N LYS A 408 20.68 10.05 -23.93
CA LYS A 408 19.53 10.87 -24.36
C LYS A 408 19.86 11.86 -25.48
N VAL A 409 21.07 12.44 -25.46
CA VAL A 409 21.53 13.37 -26.50
C VAL A 409 21.77 12.62 -27.81
N VAL A 410 22.40 11.44 -27.76
CA VAL A 410 22.63 10.60 -28.95
C VAL A 410 21.29 10.18 -29.59
N ASP A 411 20.32 9.76 -28.78
CA ASP A 411 18.98 9.41 -29.26
C ASP A 411 18.29 10.62 -29.92
N SER A 412 18.42 11.81 -29.34
CA SER A 412 17.85 13.04 -29.92
C SER A 412 18.51 13.43 -31.25
N LEU A 413 19.81 13.22 -31.40
CA LEU A 413 20.54 13.54 -32.63
C LEU A 413 20.17 12.59 -33.76
N TYR A 414 20.13 11.28 -33.49
CA TYR A 414 19.81 10.27 -34.50
C TYR A 414 18.38 10.42 -35.04
N MET A 415 17.42 10.73 -34.16
CA MET A 415 16.01 10.92 -34.56
C MET A 415 15.79 12.23 -35.33
N SER A 416 16.58 13.28 -35.07
CA SER A 416 16.53 14.55 -35.84
C SER A 416 16.99 14.36 -37.28
N GLU A 417 18.04 13.56 -37.49
CA GLU A 417 18.58 13.29 -38.83
C GLU A 417 17.59 12.51 -39.71
N VAL A 418 16.88 11.55 -39.13
CA VAL A 418 15.83 10.78 -39.83
C VAL A 418 14.66 11.68 -40.25
N PHE A 419 14.21 12.58 -39.37
CA PHE A 419 13.14 13.52 -39.69
C PHE A 419 13.55 14.49 -40.80
N GLU A 420 14.75 15.07 -40.72
CA GLU A 420 15.30 15.97 -41.75
C GLU A 420 15.44 15.27 -43.11
N GLY A 421 15.82 13.97 -43.11
CA GLY A 421 15.88 13.16 -44.33
C GLY A 421 14.53 13.04 -45.03
N TYR A 422 13.45 12.79 -44.28
CA TYR A 422 12.09 12.75 -44.83
C TYR A 422 11.58 14.15 -45.24
N GLU A 423 11.94 15.20 -44.50
CA GLU A 423 11.59 16.60 -44.82
C GLU A 423 12.18 17.01 -46.18
N ARG A 424 13.44 16.66 -46.46
CA ARG A 424 14.09 16.93 -47.76
C ARG A 424 13.39 16.20 -48.91
N GLN A 425 13.06 14.92 -48.74
CA GLN A 425 12.35 14.12 -49.75
C GLN A 425 10.96 14.70 -50.05
N TYR A 426 10.24 15.16 -49.01
CA TYR A 426 8.93 15.78 -49.18
C TYR A 426 9.02 17.11 -49.94
N CYS A 427 9.98 17.98 -49.60
CA CYS A 427 10.17 19.26 -50.28
C CYS A 427 10.49 19.09 -51.77
N GLU A 428 11.34 18.13 -52.13
CA GLU A 428 11.66 17.83 -53.53
C GLU A 428 10.44 17.30 -54.30
N LEU A 429 9.68 16.38 -53.69
CA LEU A 429 8.48 15.82 -54.28
C LEU A 429 7.37 16.88 -54.46
N SER A 430 7.18 17.76 -53.47
CA SER A 430 6.22 18.88 -53.52
C SER A 430 6.56 19.90 -54.61
N ALA A 431 7.85 20.23 -54.78
CA ALA A 431 8.31 21.10 -55.86
C ALA A 431 8.12 20.46 -57.25
N ASN A 432 8.34 19.14 -57.36
CA ASN A 432 8.07 18.38 -58.58
C ASN A 432 6.57 18.31 -58.90
N LEU A 433 5.72 18.10 -57.90
CA LEU A 433 4.26 18.10 -58.05
C LEU A 433 3.73 19.45 -58.49
N SER A 434 4.18 20.54 -57.87
CA SER A 434 3.82 21.91 -58.25
C SER A 434 4.16 22.19 -59.72
N ARG A 435 5.36 21.82 -60.16
CA ARG A 435 5.78 21.97 -61.57
C ARG A 435 4.93 21.12 -62.52
N LYS A 436 4.64 19.87 -62.16
CA LYS A 436 3.80 18.97 -62.96
C LYS A 436 2.35 19.47 -63.04
N CYS A 437 1.76 19.96 -61.95
CA CYS A 437 0.43 20.58 -61.94
C CYS A 437 0.35 21.79 -62.88
N ASN A 438 1.35 22.67 -62.85
CA ASN A 438 1.42 23.83 -63.75
C ASN A 438 1.64 23.44 -65.22
N SER A 439 2.36 22.35 -65.50
CA SER A 439 2.48 21.84 -66.87
C SER A 439 1.21 21.16 -67.37
N ALA A 440 0.46 20.50 -66.48
CA ALA A 440 -0.77 19.80 -66.82
C ALA A 440 -1.95 20.75 -67.11
N SER A 441 -1.91 21.99 -66.60
CA SER A 441 -2.90 23.02 -66.94
C SER A 441 -2.72 23.59 -68.35
N ALA A 442 -1.53 23.45 -68.96
CA ALA A 442 -1.21 23.98 -70.29
C ALA A 442 -1.43 22.98 -71.45
N ILE A 443 -1.77 21.72 -71.14
CA ILE A 443 -1.93 20.65 -72.14
C ILE A 443 -3.38 20.55 -72.60
N THR A 444 -3.60 20.63 -73.91
CA THR A 444 -4.92 20.55 -74.57
C THR A 444 -5.31 19.14 -75.04
N ASP A 445 -4.37 18.20 -75.09
CA ASP A 445 -4.59 16.83 -75.60
C ASP A 445 -5.11 15.85 -74.51
N SER A 446 -6.22 15.15 -74.80
CA SER A 446 -7.03 14.44 -73.80
C SER A 446 -6.37 13.18 -73.23
N GLU A 447 -5.62 12.43 -74.04
CA GLU A 447 -4.91 11.22 -73.58
C GLU A 447 -3.65 11.55 -72.76
N GLN A 448 -2.83 12.50 -73.23
CA GLN A 448 -1.64 12.94 -72.51
C GLN A 448 -1.99 13.59 -71.17
N LYS A 449 -3.11 14.32 -71.11
CA LYS A 449 -3.63 14.91 -69.87
C LYS A 449 -4.04 13.86 -68.84
N LYS A 450 -4.68 12.76 -69.25
CA LYS A 450 -5.02 11.64 -68.35
C LYS A 450 -3.78 10.93 -67.81
N GLN A 451 -2.76 10.70 -68.64
CA GLN A 451 -1.50 10.09 -68.20
C GLN A 451 -0.76 10.98 -67.19
N LYS A 452 -0.67 12.28 -67.45
CA LYS A 452 -0.06 13.26 -66.53
C LYS A 452 -0.84 13.40 -65.22
N PHE A 453 -2.17 13.31 -65.26
CA PHE A 453 -2.98 13.29 -64.04
C PHE A 453 -2.74 12.05 -63.19
N SER A 454 -2.57 10.88 -63.80
CA SER A 454 -2.22 9.66 -63.06
C SER A 454 -0.84 9.76 -62.40
N GLU A 455 0.15 10.35 -63.08
CA GLU A 455 1.49 10.59 -62.51
C GLU A 455 1.45 11.58 -61.34
N ILE A 456 0.64 12.64 -61.43
CA ILE A 456 0.45 13.63 -60.36
C ILE A 456 -0.26 12.99 -59.17
N ASN A 457 -1.27 12.15 -59.39
CA ASN A 457 -1.98 11.47 -58.32
C ASN A 457 -1.05 10.49 -57.57
N SER A 458 -0.22 9.72 -58.28
CA SER A 458 0.81 8.86 -57.66
C SER A 458 1.78 9.66 -56.79
N GLY A 459 2.25 10.81 -57.27
CA GLY A 459 3.16 11.66 -56.50
C GLY A 459 2.48 12.29 -55.27
N ILE A 460 1.18 12.62 -55.33
CA ILE A 460 0.41 13.09 -54.16
C ILE A 460 0.31 11.98 -53.11
N ASP A 461 0.05 10.73 -53.53
CA ASP A 461 -0.04 9.58 -52.63
C ASP A 461 1.33 9.29 -51.97
N GLU A 462 2.44 9.38 -52.72
CA GLU A 462 3.81 9.25 -52.19
C GLU A 462 4.14 10.37 -51.17
N ALA A 463 3.71 11.60 -51.43
CA ALA A 463 3.88 12.72 -50.51
C ALA A 463 3.06 12.54 -49.23
N GLU A 464 1.87 11.94 -49.32
CA GLU A 464 1.04 11.60 -48.16
C GLU A 464 1.68 10.51 -47.29
N VAL A 465 2.34 9.52 -47.92
CA VAL A 465 3.10 8.48 -47.21
C VAL A 465 4.30 9.07 -46.46
N LEU A 466 5.04 10.01 -47.08
CA LEU A 466 6.17 10.70 -46.41
C LEU A 466 5.71 11.51 -45.20
N ILE A 467 4.59 12.24 -45.32
CA ILE A 467 4.00 12.95 -44.17
C ILE A 467 3.60 11.98 -43.05
N ARG A 468 3.05 10.80 -43.36
CA ARG A 468 2.68 9.79 -42.36
C ARG A 468 3.91 9.22 -41.64
N LYS A 469 5.02 8.98 -42.37
CA LYS A 469 6.29 8.55 -41.79
C LYS A 469 6.87 9.62 -40.86
N MET A 470 6.86 10.88 -41.28
CA MET A 470 7.26 12.01 -40.44
C MET A 470 6.36 12.19 -39.21
N ASP A 471 5.05 11.92 -39.31
CA ASP A 471 4.10 11.99 -38.19
C ASP A 471 4.33 10.88 -37.15
N LEU A 472 4.69 9.68 -37.59
CA LEU A 472 5.07 8.57 -36.70
C LEU A 472 6.37 8.89 -35.96
N GLU A 473 7.37 9.43 -36.66
CA GLU A 473 8.64 9.86 -36.07
C GLU A 473 8.46 11.05 -35.12
N ALA A 474 7.60 12.02 -35.47
CA ALA A 474 7.26 13.15 -34.60
C ALA A 474 6.57 12.73 -33.29
N ARG A 475 5.85 11.59 -33.29
CA ARG A 475 5.10 11.09 -32.13
C ARG A 475 5.95 10.28 -31.16
N SER A 476 7.05 9.67 -31.62
CA SER A 476 8.02 8.95 -30.77
C SER A 476 8.94 9.87 -29.98
N LEU A 477 8.93 11.18 -30.26
CA LEU A 477 9.81 12.18 -29.64
C LEU A 477 9.31 12.74 -28.29
N GLN A 478 10.27 13.26 -27.51
CA GLN A 478 10.04 13.93 -26.23
C GLN A 478 9.17 15.21 -26.38
N PRO A 479 8.43 15.62 -25.32
CA PRO A 479 7.40 16.66 -25.42
C PRO A 479 7.87 18.03 -25.94
N GLY A 480 9.13 18.40 -25.68
CA GLY A 480 9.69 19.71 -26.06
C GLY A 480 9.90 19.87 -27.57
N VAL A 481 10.60 18.92 -28.20
CA VAL A 481 10.87 18.94 -29.66
C VAL A 481 9.64 18.52 -30.47
N LYS A 482 8.75 17.73 -29.87
CA LYS A 482 7.48 17.30 -30.48
C LYS A 482 6.58 18.46 -30.88
N ALA A 483 6.53 19.55 -30.11
CA ALA A 483 5.63 20.67 -30.39
C ALA A 483 6.04 21.43 -31.67
N SER A 484 7.35 21.66 -31.88
CA SER A 484 7.86 22.36 -33.07
C SER A 484 7.72 21.52 -34.34
N LEU A 485 8.00 20.21 -34.26
CA LEU A 485 7.88 19.30 -35.40
C LEU A 485 6.42 19.03 -35.80
N LEU A 486 5.50 18.94 -34.83
CA LEU A 486 4.07 18.83 -35.12
C LEU A 486 3.50 20.11 -35.76
N ALA A 487 4.04 21.29 -35.44
CA ALA A 487 3.67 22.53 -36.10
C ALA A 487 4.09 22.53 -37.58
N LYS A 488 5.35 22.14 -37.87
CA LYS A 488 5.83 21.97 -39.25
C LYS A 488 5.02 20.93 -40.04
N LEU A 489 4.67 19.80 -39.41
CA LEU A 489 3.82 18.78 -40.04
C LEU A 489 2.41 19.28 -40.39
N ARG A 490 1.85 20.19 -39.59
CA ARG A 490 0.55 20.82 -39.91
C ARG A 490 0.67 21.73 -41.14
N GLU A 491 1.78 22.43 -41.27
CA GLU A 491 2.07 23.28 -42.43
C GLU A 491 2.23 22.42 -43.71
N TYR A 492 3.03 21.35 -43.66
CA TYR A 492 3.16 20.43 -44.80
C TYR A 492 1.84 19.75 -45.19
N LYS A 493 1.02 19.33 -44.22
CA LYS A 493 -0.33 18.83 -44.48
C LYS A 493 -1.22 19.88 -45.13
N ALA A 494 -1.09 21.16 -44.76
CA ALA A 494 -1.85 22.24 -45.36
C ALA A 494 -1.42 22.49 -46.82
N ASP A 495 -0.13 22.44 -47.11
CA ASP A 495 0.41 22.63 -48.46
C ASP A 495 0.04 21.48 -49.41
N LEU A 496 0.12 20.22 -48.96
CA LEU A 496 -0.36 19.08 -49.75
C LEU A 496 -1.86 19.20 -50.06
N ASN A 497 -2.66 19.69 -49.10
CA ASN A 497 -4.09 19.95 -49.32
C ASN A 497 -4.36 21.08 -50.32
N LYS A 498 -3.50 22.11 -50.39
CA LYS A 498 -3.58 23.14 -51.45
C LYS A 498 -3.30 22.52 -52.82
N LEU A 499 -2.21 21.75 -52.94
CA LEU A 499 -1.86 21.06 -54.19
C LEU A 499 -2.96 20.10 -54.66
N LYS A 500 -3.58 19.36 -53.73
CA LYS A 500 -4.73 18.48 -54.02
C LYS A 500 -5.96 19.25 -54.52
N LYS A 501 -6.22 20.45 -53.98
CA LYS A 501 -7.31 21.33 -54.45
C LYS A 501 -7.02 21.90 -55.84
N GLU A 502 -5.78 22.32 -56.11
CA GLU A 502 -5.36 22.79 -57.43
C GLU A 502 -5.48 21.68 -58.48
N PHE A 503 -4.99 20.48 -58.17
CA PHE A 503 -5.16 19.31 -59.02
C PHE A 503 -6.64 19.00 -59.31
N LYS A 504 -7.52 19.07 -58.29
CA LYS A 504 -8.96 18.85 -58.46
C LYS A 504 -9.63 19.92 -59.34
N ARG A 505 -9.19 21.18 -59.27
CA ARG A 505 -9.67 22.25 -60.17
C ARG A 505 -9.26 21.99 -61.62
N ILE A 506 -8.03 21.55 -61.84
CA ILE A 506 -7.50 21.25 -63.18
C ILE A 506 -8.14 19.97 -63.76
N SER A 507 -8.58 19.04 -62.90
CA SER A 507 -9.24 17.79 -63.28
C SER A 507 -10.76 17.90 -63.53
N SER A 508 -11.43 19.00 -63.13
CA SER A 508 -12.90 19.14 -63.29
C SER A 508 -13.27 19.55 -64.72
N PRO A 509 -14.28 18.94 -65.38
CA PRO A 509 -14.60 19.21 -66.78
C PRO A 509 -15.45 20.47 -67.06
N ASN A 510 -16.09 21.08 -66.05
CA ASN A 510 -17.13 22.09 -66.27
C ASN A 510 -16.81 23.43 -65.56
N ALA A 511 -16.10 24.31 -66.25
CA ALA A 511 -15.92 25.72 -65.85
C ALA A 511 -15.88 26.65 -67.09
N HIS A 512 -16.73 26.39 -68.08
CA HIS A 512 -16.85 27.28 -69.26
C HIS A 512 -18.08 28.20 -69.21
N ASP A 513 -19.07 27.95 -68.34
CA ASP A 513 -20.37 28.66 -68.35
C ASP A 513 -20.58 29.76 -67.29
N GLU A 514 -19.60 30.05 -66.43
CA GLU A 514 -19.73 31.12 -65.41
C GLU A 514 -19.01 32.43 -65.78
N LEU A 515 -18.51 32.53 -67.01
CA LEU A 515 -17.70 33.66 -67.51
C LEU A 515 -18.45 34.62 -68.46
N LEU A 516 -19.77 34.45 -68.61
CA LEU A 516 -20.56 35.22 -69.59
C LEU A 516 -21.69 36.09 -68.98
N GLU A 517 -21.77 36.26 -67.66
CA GLU A 517 -22.86 37.03 -67.02
C GLU A 517 -22.44 38.18 -66.08
N SER A 518 -21.15 38.52 -65.93
CA SER A 518 -20.74 39.64 -65.04
C SER A 518 -20.05 40.83 -65.75
N GLY A 519 -20.16 40.92 -67.07
CA GLY A 519 -19.33 41.82 -67.90
C GLY A 519 -19.72 43.29 -68.00
N ILE A 520 -20.79 43.79 -67.33
CA ILE A 520 -21.29 45.16 -67.62
C ILE A 520 -21.51 46.05 -66.37
N ALA A 521 -21.32 45.59 -65.13
CA ALA A 521 -21.73 46.37 -63.96
C ALA A 521 -20.64 46.94 -63.03
N ASP A 522 -19.35 46.57 -63.13
CA ASP A 522 -18.46 46.77 -61.97
C ASP A 522 -17.02 47.28 -62.22
N ILE A 523 -16.88 48.29 -63.09
CA ILE A 523 -15.59 48.97 -63.35
C ILE A 523 -15.21 49.97 -62.22
N HIS A 524 -16.13 50.31 -61.30
CA HIS A 524 -15.86 51.25 -60.20
C HIS A 524 -15.56 50.61 -58.82
N SER A 525 -15.84 49.32 -58.60
CA SER A 525 -15.56 48.64 -57.31
C SER A 525 -14.12 48.09 -57.20
N VAL A 526 -13.51 47.68 -58.32
CA VAL A 526 -12.19 47.03 -58.36
C VAL A 526 -11.05 47.95 -57.90
N SER A 527 -11.19 49.28 -58.06
CA SER A 527 -10.17 50.24 -57.64
C SER A 527 -10.06 50.40 -56.12
N ALA A 528 -11.18 50.24 -55.40
CA ALA A 528 -11.21 50.31 -53.94
C ALA A 528 -10.62 49.04 -53.31
N GLU A 529 -10.99 47.87 -53.83
CA GLU A 529 -10.52 46.59 -53.29
C GLU A 529 -9.02 46.34 -53.57
N GLN A 530 -8.49 46.83 -54.70
CA GLN A 530 -7.04 46.77 -54.97
C GLN A 530 -6.23 47.64 -53.99
N ARG A 531 -6.75 48.81 -53.57
CA ARG A 531 -6.09 49.66 -52.55
C ARG A 531 -6.13 49.02 -51.16
N ASP A 532 -7.25 48.44 -50.77
CA ASP A 532 -7.36 47.77 -49.45
C ASP A 532 -6.47 46.51 -49.38
N ARG A 533 -6.39 45.73 -50.46
CA ARG A 533 -5.45 44.59 -50.53
C ARG A 533 -3.99 45.04 -50.47
N LEU A 534 -3.65 46.14 -51.13
CA LEU A 534 -2.30 46.69 -51.08
C LEU A 534 -1.97 47.19 -49.67
N SER A 535 -2.89 47.91 -49.02
CA SER A 535 -2.76 48.38 -47.64
C SER A 535 -2.55 47.21 -46.65
N MET A 536 -3.36 46.16 -46.76
CA MET A 536 -3.18 44.94 -45.95
C MET A 536 -1.86 44.22 -46.23
N SER A 537 -1.38 44.22 -47.49
CA SER A 537 -0.10 43.62 -47.83
C SER A 537 1.09 44.41 -47.27
N VAL A 538 1.00 45.75 -47.28
CA VAL A 538 2.00 46.65 -46.69
C VAL A 538 2.01 46.54 -45.18
N GLU A 539 0.84 46.49 -44.53
CA GLU A 539 0.72 46.31 -43.08
C GLU A 539 1.29 44.96 -42.62
N ARG A 540 1.00 43.87 -43.36
CA ARG A 540 1.60 42.55 -43.09
C ARG A 540 3.12 42.54 -43.29
N LEU A 541 3.62 43.24 -44.32
CA LEU A 541 5.05 43.40 -44.54
C LEU A 541 5.71 44.17 -43.39
N ASN A 542 5.05 45.22 -42.89
CA ASN A 542 5.56 46.03 -41.79
C ASN A 542 5.59 45.22 -40.48
N GLN A 543 4.53 44.46 -40.18
CA GLN A 543 4.51 43.53 -39.05
C GLN A 543 5.56 42.43 -39.18
N SER A 544 5.79 41.90 -40.38
CA SER A 544 6.86 40.92 -40.62
C SER A 544 8.24 41.54 -40.42
N SER A 545 8.44 42.80 -40.83
CA SER A 545 9.70 43.53 -40.67
C SER A 545 10.00 43.80 -39.18
N GLU A 546 8.99 44.23 -38.41
CA GLU A 546 9.09 44.39 -36.95
C GLU A 546 9.41 43.06 -36.25
N ARG A 547 8.75 41.95 -36.63
CA ARG A 547 9.08 40.62 -36.10
C ARG A 547 10.49 40.16 -36.45
N ILE A 548 10.98 40.47 -37.65
CA ILE A 548 12.37 40.15 -38.03
C ILE A 548 13.35 40.97 -37.18
N LYS A 549 13.03 42.24 -36.91
CA LYS A 549 13.85 43.11 -36.06
C LYS A 549 13.86 42.64 -34.60
N GLU A 550 12.72 42.23 -34.08
CA GLU A 550 12.59 41.64 -32.74
C GLU A 550 13.33 40.29 -32.66
N SER A 551 13.16 39.42 -33.66
CA SER A 551 13.90 38.16 -33.78
C SER A 551 15.41 38.37 -33.84
N ARG A 552 15.89 39.36 -34.61
CA ARG A 552 17.32 39.71 -34.67
C ARG A 552 17.84 40.20 -33.32
N ARG A 553 17.03 40.94 -32.56
CA ARG A 553 17.37 41.36 -31.20
C ARG A 553 17.47 40.15 -30.26
N THR A 554 16.49 39.26 -30.28
CA THR A 554 16.53 38.04 -29.45
C THR A 554 17.71 37.14 -29.84
N VAL A 555 18.08 37.05 -31.12
CA VAL A 555 19.27 36.30 -31.57
C VAL A 555 20.55 36.91 -31.00
N LEU A 556 20.68 38.24 -31.01
CA LEU A 556 21.84 38.91 -30.42
C LEU A 556 21.89 38.72 -28.89
N GLU A 557 20.75 38.80 -28.21
CA GLU A 557 20.66 38.51 -26.77
C GLU A 557 21.01 37.03 -26.47
N THR A 558 20.65 36.08 -27.34
CA THR A 558 21.06 34.67 -27.20
C THR A 558 22.52 34.43 -27.55
N GLU A 559 23.11 35.21 -28.46
CA GLU A 559 24.53 35.17 -28.78
C GLU A 559 25.35 35.67 -27.58
N GLU A 560 24.93 36.78 -26.96
CA GLU A 560 25.56 37.33 -25.76
C GLU A 560 25.46 36.36 -24.57
N LEU A 561 24.30 35.74 -24.36
CA LEU A 561 24.13 34.67 -23.37
C LEU A 561 24.99 33.44 -23.68
N GLY A 562 25.11 33.08 -24.96
CA GLY A 562 25.99 31.99 -25.39
C GLY A 562 27.46 32.27 -25.11
N ILE A 563 27.90 33.50 -25.33
CA ILE A 563 29.26 33.96 -25.02
C ILE A 563 29.51 33.90 -23.51
N SER A 564 28.57 34.37 -22.68
CA SER A 564 28.73 34.32 -21.22
C SER A 564 28.76 32.89 -20.67
N ILE A 565 27.92 31.99 -21.20
CA ILE A 565 27.97 30.56 -20.86
C ILE A 565 29.33 29.94 -21.23
N LEU A 566 29.89 30.32 -22.38
CA LEU A 566 31.17 29.80 -22.85
C LEU A 566 32.33 30.30 -22.00
N GLU A 567 32.26 31.54 -21.53
CA GLU A 567 33.20 32.13 -20.58
C GLU A 567 33.13 31.44 -19.21
N ASP A 568 31.93 31.20 -18.68
CA ASP A 568 31.71 30.44 -17.45
C ASP A 568 32.23 29.01 -17.55
N LEU A 569 31.97 28.32 -18.67
CA LEU A 569 32.51 26.98 -18.94
C LEU A 569 34.04 26.99 -19.01
N HIS A 570 34.63 28.03 -19.60
CA HIS A 570 36.08 28.17 -19.63
C HIS A 570 36.66 28.36 -18.22
N GLN A 571 36.03 29.19 -17.39
CA GLN A 571 36.43 29.43 -16.00
C GLN A 571 36.25 28.18 -15.13
N GLN A 572 35.17 27.43 -15.32
CA GLN A 572 34.95 26.13 -14.66
C GLN A 572 35.99 25.10 -15.07
N ARG A 573 36.36 25.04 -16.36
CA ARG A 573 37.43 24.16 -16.84
C ARG A 573 38.77 24.49 -16.19
N GLN A 574 39.12 25.77 -16.07
CA GLN A 574 40.34 26.19 -15.39
C GLN A 574 40.33 25.81 -13.90
N THR A 575 39.18 25.95 -13.24
CA THR A 575 39.01 25.56 -11.83
C THR A 575 39.20 24.05 -11.66
N LEU A 576 38.67 23.24 -12.58
CA LEU A 576 38.86 21.79 -12.61
C LEU A 576 40.32 21.39 -12.84
N LEU A 577 41.02 22.06 -13.77
CA LEU A 577 42.44 21.82 -14.01
C LEU A 577 43.30 22.18 -12.79
N HIS A 578 42.96 23.27 -12.08
CA HIS A 578 43.63 23.63 -10.83
C HIS A 578 43.36 22.62 -9.71
N ALA A 579 42.13 22.12 -9.57
CA ALA A 579 41.81 21.06 -8.61
C ALA A 579 42.56 19.75 -8.93
N HIS A 580 42.68 19.39 -10.21
CA HIS A 580 43.41 18.21 -10.66
C HIS A 580 44.91 18.30 -10.37
N ASN A 581 45.54 19.45 -10.66
CA ASN A 581 46.95 19.67 -10.34
C ASN A 581 47.20 19.66 -8.82
N LYS A 582 46.28 20.23 -8.02
CA LYS A 582 46.38 20.23 -6.57
C LYS A 582 46.26 18.82 -5.97
N LEU A 583 45.46 17.94 -6.58
CA LEU A 583 45.37 16.52 -6.21
C LEU A 583 46.70 15.78 -6.45
N TYR A 584 47.36 16.02 -7.59
CA TYR A 584 48.69 15.46 -7.87
C TYR A 584 49.75 15.90 -6.85
N ASP A 585 49.73 17.17 -6.43
CA ASP A 585 50.63 17.67 -5.40
C ASP A 585 50.37 17.02 -4.03
N VAL A 586 49.11 16.77 -3.69
CA VAL A 586 48.71 16.08 -2.45
C VAL A 586 49.17 14.62 -2.46
N ASP A 587 49.03 13.90 -3.58
CA ASP A 587 49.55 12.54 -3.70
C ASP A 587 51.07 12.49 -3.52
N SER A 588 51.80 13.47 -4.06
CA SER A 588 53.24 13.59 -3.84
C SER A 588 53.61 13.83 -2.37
N ALA A 589 52.77 14.57 -1.63
CA ALA A 589 52.94 14.83 -0.20
C ALA A 589 52.63 13.59 0.64
N ILE A 590 51.65 12.77 0.21
CA ILE A 590 51.33 11.48 0.84
C ILE A 590 52.47 10.49 0.66
N ASP A 591 53.09 10.42 -0.52
CA ASP A 591 54.24 9.55 -0.76
C ASP A 591 55.48 9.96 0.07
N LYS A 592 55.73 11.26 0.19
CA LYS A 592 56.75 11.78 1.13
C LYS A 592 56.44 11.39 2.57
N SER A 593 55.16 11.47 2.98
CA SER A 593 54.73 11.11 4.33
C SER A 593 54.85 9.61 4.61
N LYS A 594 54.51 8.74 3.65
CA LYS A 594 54.74 7.28 3.73
C LYS A 594 56.22 6.96 3.83
N LYS A 595 57.08 7.66 3.10
CA LYS A 595 58.54 7.50 3.18
C LYS A 595 59.09 7.91 4.56
N VAL A 596 58.59 9.00 5.14
CA VAL A 596 58.96 9.40 6.51
C VAL A 596 58.47 8.37 7.53
N LEU A 597 57.22 7.91 7.42
CA LEU A 597 56.65 6.92 8.35
C LEU A 597 57.39 5.58 8.30
N THR A 598 57.78 5.11 7.12
CA THR A 598 58.60 3.89 6.96
C THR A 598 60.00 4.06 7.54
N THR A 599 60.62 5.24 7.42
CA THR A 599 61.90 5.53 8.10
C THR A 599 61.77 5.58 9.63
N MET A 600 60.67 6.13 10.17
CA MET A 600 60.40 6.11 11.61
C MET A 600 60.15 4.69 12.12
N SER A 601 59.34 3.89 11.42
CA SER A 601 59.08 2.49 11.75
C SER A 601 60.38 1.66 11.79
N ARG A 602 61.27 1.84 10.79
CA ARG A 602 62.59 1.20 10.79
C ARG A 602 63.47 1.62 11.96
N ARG A 603 63.43 2.88 12.40
CA ARG A 603 64.20 3.37 13.57
C ARG A 603 63.69 2.73 14.86
N ILE A 604 62.37 2.60 15.02
CA ILE A 604 61.76 1.96 16.20
C ILE A 604 62.17 0.48 16.27
N THR A 605 62.13 -0.25 15.15
CA THR A 605 62.55 -1.66 15.12
C THR A 605 64.03 -1.81 15.44
N LYS A 606 64.90 -0.94 14.92
CA LYS A 606 66.33 -0.93 15.27
C LYS A 606 66.56 -0.68 16.76
N ASN A 607 65.84 0.28 17.36
CA ASN A 607 65.95 0.57 18.79
C ASN A 607 65.49 -0.62 19.64
N LYS A 608 64.41 -1.33 19.23
CA LYS A 608 63.98 -2.57 19.91
C LYS A 608 65.07 -3.65 19.90
N TRP A 609 65.72 -3.86 18.76
CA TRP A 609 66.84 -4.83 18.65
C TRP A 609 68.04 -4.45 19.53
N ILE A 610 68.37 -3.15 19.61
CA ILE A 610 69.45 -2.67 20.49
C ILE A 610 69.13 -2.94 21.96
N VAL A 611 67.89 -2.65 22.40
CA VAL A 611 67.47 -2.91 23.79
C VAL A 611 67.52 -4.41 24.12
N ILE A 612 67.05 -5.28 23.21
CA ILE A 612 67.13 -6.74 23.38
C ILE A 612 68.59 -7.18 23.50
N SER A 613 69.49 -6.67 22.67
CA SER A 613 70.93 -6.99 22.73
C SER A 613 71.56 -6.60 24.06
N ILE A 614 71.19 -5.46 24.65
CA ILE A 614 71.70 -5.00 25.95
C ILE A 614 71.21 -5.93 27.07
N ILE A 615 69.93 -6.33 27.04
CA ILE A 615 69.36 -7.26 28.02
C ILE A 615 70.10 -8.60 27.97
N VAL A 616 70.33 -9.16 26.77
CA VAL A 616 71.07 -10.41 26.61
C VAL A 616 72.50 -10.30 27.14
N ALA A 617 73.20 -9.20 26.87
CA ALA A 617 74.55 -8.98 27.38
C ALA A 617 74.60 -8.91 28.91
N LEU A 618 73.62 -8.25 29.54
CA LEU A 618 73.49 -8.20 31.01
C LEU A 618 73.24 -9.58 31.61
N VAL A 619 72.36 -10.38 31.00
CA VAL A 619 72.08 -11.75 31.44
C VAL A 619 73.34 -12.62 31.35
N LEU A 620 74.08 -12.53 30.24
CA LEU A 620 75.34 -13.25 30.07
C LEU A 620 76.38 -12.83 31.11
N ALA A 621 76.50 -11.54 31.42
CA ALA A 621 77.40 -11.05 32.47
C ALA A 621 77.04 -11.63 33.85
N ILE A 622 75.74 -11.69 34.19
CA ILE A 622 75.27 -12.29 35.45
C ILE A 622 75.60 -13.78 35.49
N ILE A 623 75.38 -14.53 34.40
CA ILE A 623 75.73 -15.95 34.29
C ILE A 623 77.24 -16.15 34.48
N LEU A 624 78.07 -15.30 33.87
CA LEU A 624 79.53 -15.35 33.99
C LEU A 624 80.00 -15.11 35.43
N ILE A 625 79.40 -14.15 36.13
CA ILE A 625 79.69 -13.87 37.54
C ILE A 625 79.30 -15.07 38.42
N LEU A 626 78.12 -15.66 38.19
CA LEU A 626 77.67 -16.84 38.92
C LEU A 626 78.59 -18.05 38.66
N TYR A 627 79.02 -18.26 37.41
CA TYR A 627 79.95 -19.32 37.05
C TYR A 627 81.30 -19.17 37.78
N TYR A 628 81.88 -17.97 37.78
CA TYR A 628 83.13 -17.71 38.50
C TYR A 628 83.00 -17.93 40.00
N LYS A 629 81.87 -17.50 40.59
CA LYS A 629 81.61 -17.68 42.03
C LYS A 629 81.48 -19.16 42.41
N ILE A 630 80.87 -19.98 41.56
CA ILE A 630 80.71 -21.43 41.80
C ILE A 630 82.01 -22.19 41.53
N SER A 631 82.84 -21.72 40.60
CA SER A 631 84.11 -22.38 40.26
C SER A 631 85.26 -22.07 41.24
N HIS A 632 85.19 -20.98 42.00
CA HIS A 632 86.27 -20.53 42.92
C HIS A 632 85.86 -20.50 44.40
N GLY A 633 84.66 -20.97 44.73
CA GLY A 633 84.25 -21.31 46.10
C GLY A 633 84.18 -22.81 46.25
#